data_AF-A0A0S3K6Z1-F1
#
_entry.id   AF-A0A0S3K6Z1-F1
#
_cell.length_a   1.000
_cell.length_b   1.000
_cell.length_c   1.000
_cell.angle_alpha   90.00
_cell.angle_beta   90.00
_cell.angle_gamma   90.00
#
_symmetry.space_group_name_H-M   'P 1'
#
loop_
_entity.id
_entity.type
_entity.pdbx_description
1 polymer ?
#
loop_
_entity_poly.entity_id
_entity_poly.type
_entity_poly.pdbx_seq_one_letter_code
_entity_poly.pdbx_strand_id
1 'polypeptide(L)'
;MENAEVKNIDYRSRVYKNIINEIELKRECREFLECKSIDFDKEEFESIDTIFNLTNFLLLDKKVSLTDFNNIFFNNLTYTCSNVFFDKLQNDISDREIEKGFKRIIENINKECVIVDQYDQMKKNGFNLLDYVTPMKSNEIVFPVLSYDTEYLKLFCVVQFYKNNKREYRMCSVILNRLNREITFYINGTIGAFELKNYSKEIISGPKSFFPIVKRIISSMLGVTFIDRKSHYVEERKKIFQFCKNLNQEIIKDYSNELEDMTKSVIERQIGKISKELKILNNEIKMDKVAKKNIYDKIFNTYLGEYITKGFNEKDLKCKAIEYNLACYPTKISFTGQELAKGKAAARNKKVPLAFENVFYSLNTDLDSSEQLEEVTLAWFDTDFFENSKDLDVSQTTISINKKCFLVTMKNTVNKNRRMTDYVEKTIRNVL
;
A
#
# COMPACT_ATOMS: atom_id res chain seq x y z
N MET A 1 -30.04 -31.59 8.96
CA MET A 1 -28.91 -32.56 8.93
C MET A 1 -27.68 -31.79 9.37
N GLU A 2 -27.62 -31.50 10.66
CA GLU A 2 -26.51 -30.89 11.39
C GLU A 2 -25.91 -32.01 12.26
N ASN A 3 -24.61 -31.99 12.52
CA ASN A 3 -23.84 -32.92 13.39
C ASN A 3 -23.00 -34.03 12.74
N ALA A 4 -22.29 -33.77 11.62
CA ALA A 4 -21.27 -34.71 11.13
C ALA A 4 -19.83 -34.15 10.92
N GLU A 5 -19.57 -32.84 11.01
CA GLU A 5 -18.30 -32.26 10.50
C GLU A 5 -17.34 -31.64 11.53
N VAL A 6 -17.46 -31.94 12.83
CA VAL A 6 -16.60 -31.30 13.86
C VAL A 6 -15.55 -32.25 14.47
N LYS A 7 -15.44 -33.49 13.99
CA LYS A 7 -14.43 -34.44 14.49
C LYS A 7 -13.16 -34.38 13.64
N ASN A 8 -12.14 -33.72 14.18
CA ASN A 8 -10.80 -33.46 13.62
C ASN A 8 -10.72 -32.28 12.63
N ILE A 9 -10.99 -31.07 13.11
CA ILE A 9 -10.42 -29.88 12.48
C ILE A 9 -8.94 -29.81 12.86
N ASP A 10 -8.09 -30.57 12.16
CA ASP A 10 -6.66 -30.26 12.11
C ASP A 10 -6.52 -28.99 11.27
N TYR A 11 -6.78 -27.83 11.89
CA TYR A 11 -6.64 -26.55 11.22
C TYR A 11 -5.17 -26.39 10.86
N ARG A 12 -4.82 -26.65 9.59
CA ARG A 12 -3.44 -26.69 9.10
C ARG A 12 -2.81 -25.29 8.98
N SER A 13 -3.25 -24.32 9.78
CA SER A 13 -2.69 -22.96 9.87
C SER A 13 -1.20 -22.93 10.13
N ARG A 14 -0.61 -24.02 10.64
CA ARG A 14 0.84 -24.19 10.73
C ARG A 14 1.55 -23.86 9.42
N VAL A 15 0.92 -24.11 8.27
CA VAL A 15 1.46 -23.80 6.94
C VAL A 15 1.65 -22.30 6.74
N TYR A 16 0.76 -21.47 7.29
CA TYR A 16 0.80 -20.02 7.16
C TYR A 16 1.39 -19.31 8.38
N LYS A 17 1.89 -20.05 9.38
CA LYS A 17 2.42 -19.49 10.64
C LYS A 17 3.47 -18.38 10.42
N ASN A 18 4.30 -18.51 9.39
CA ASN A 18 5.34 -17.51 9.08
C ASN A 18 4.81 -16.26 8.35
N ILE A 19 3.51 -16.19 8.07
CA ILE A 19 2.87 -15.10 7.32
C ILE A 19 1.72 -14.45 8.08
N ILE A 20 1.15 -15.15 9.06
CA ILE A 20 0.09 -14.63 9.93
C ILE A 20 0.67 -13.63 10.93
N ASN A 21 -0.08 -12.57 11.19
CA ASN A 21 0.14 -11.74 12.36
C ASN A 21 -0.75 -12.25 13.50
N GLU A 22 -0.19 -13.05 14.42
CA GLU A 22 -0.96 -13.73 15.48
C GLU A 22 -1.65 -12.75 16.43
N ILE A 23 -0.99 -11.64 16.76
CA ILE A 23 -1.54 -10.58 17.62
C ILE A 23 -2.77 -9.96 16.95
N GLU A 24 -2.63 -9.64 15.66
CA GLU A 24 -3.73 -9.05 14.89
C GLU A 24 -4.87 -10.05 14.69
N LEU A 25 -4.56 -11.32 14.42
CA LEU A 25 -5.57 -12.36 14.24
C LEU A 25 -6.41 -12.51 15.50
N LYS A 26 -5.77 -12.55 16.68
CA LYS A 26 -6.44 -12.60 17.97
C LYS A 26 -7.36 -11.38 18.17
N ARG A 27 -6.88 -10.18 17.83
CA ARG A 27 -7.70 -8.95 17.89
C ARG A 27 -8.91 -9.03 16.96
N GLU A 28 -8.74 -9.42 15.70
CA GLU A 28 -9.83 -9.54 14.72
C GLU A 28 -10.87 -10.59 15.17
N CYS A 29 -10.42 -11.71 15.75
CA CYS A 29 -11.31 -12.71 16.33
C CYS A 29 -12.13 -12.14 17.51
N ARG A 30 -11.50 -11.36 18.39
CA ARG A 30 -12.21 -10.68 19.49
C ARG A 30 -13.24 -9.69 18.98
N GLU A 31 -12.84 -8.81 18.07
CA GLU A 31 -13.75 -7.83 17.45
C GLU A 31 -14.94 -8.52 16.78
N PHE A 32 -14.71 -9.67 16.13
CA PHE A 32 -15.79 -10.47 15.53
C PHE A 32 -16.78 -10.99 16.59
N LEU A 33 -16.29 -11.58 17.69
CA LEU A 33 -17.15 -12.07 18.77
C LEU A 33 -17.98 -10.94 19.38
N GLU A 34 -17.34 -9.79 19.66
CA GLU A 34 -17.99 -8.59 20.18
C GLU A 34 -19.05 -8.05 19.21
N CYS A 35 -18.73 -7.89 17.92
CA CYS A 35 -19.66 -7.42 16.89
C CYS A 35 -20.85 -8.36 16.68
N LYS A 36 -20.65 -9.67 16.83
CA LYS A 36 -21.70 -10.69 16.70
C LYS A 36 -22.45 -10.94 18.01
N SER A 37 -22.11 -10.24 19.09
CA SER A 37 -22.69 -10.43 20.42
C SER A 37 -22.62 -11.90 20.89
N ILE A 38 -21.53 -12.58 20.55
CA ILE A 38 -21.25 -13.94 21.02
C ILE A 38 -20.61 -13.82 22.40
N ASP A 39 -21.15 -14.51 23.40
CA ASP A 39 -20.68 -14.40 24.78
C ASP A 39 -19.34 -15.15 25.00
N PHE A 40 -18.39 -14.47 25.65
CA PHE A 40 -17.10 -15.05 25.99
C PHE A 40 -16.43 -14.34 27.17
N ASP A 41 -15.70 -15.12 27.96
CA ASP A 41 -14.86 -14.59 29.02
C ASP A 41 -13.62 -13.93 28.41
N LYS A 42 -13.41 -12.65 28.73
CA LYS A 42 -12.30 -11.88 28.16
C LYS A 42 -10.95 -12.33 28.73
N GLU A 43 -10.87 -12.70 30.00
CA GLU A 43 -9.61 -13.13 30.61
C GLU A 43 -9.17 -14.49 30.04
N GLU A 44 -10.12 -15.43 29.88
CA GLU A 44 -9.91 -16.70 29.20
C GLU A 44 -9.41 -16.48 27.77
N PHE A 45 -10.09 -15.62 27.00
CA PHE A 45 -9.67 -15.32 25.63
C PHE A 45 -8.27 -14.71 25.57
N GLU A 46 -7.96 -13.75 26.44
CA GLU A 46 -6.65 -13.12 26.50
C GLU A 46 -5.54 -14.10 26.94
N SER A 47 -5.87 -15.19 27.63
CA SER A 47 -4.91 -16.25 27.99
C SER A 47 -4.51 -17.18 26.83
N ILE A 48 -5.28 -17.20 25.72
CA ILE A 48 -5.00 -18.06 24.56
C ILE A 48 -3.71 -17.62 23.86
N ASP A 49 -2.72 -18.52 23.80
CA ASP A 49 -1.35 -18.23 23.40
C ASP A 49 -0.93 -18.83 22.04
N THR A 50 -1.75 -19.71 21.46
CA THR A 50 -1.47 -20.35 20.17
C THR A 50 -2.63 -20.23 19.20
N ILE A 51 -2.32 -20.14 17.90
CA ILE A 51 -3.33 -20.17 16.82
C ILE A 51 -4.20 -21.43 16.93
N PHE A 52 -3.62 -22.57 17.27
CA PHE A 52 -4.36 -23.83 17.41
C PHE A 52 -5.43 -23.74 18.50
N ASN A 53 -5.07 -23.23 19.68
CA ASN A 53 -6.01 -23.02 20.78
C ASN A 53 -7.07 -21.97 20.41
N LEU A 54 -6.68 -20.89 19.72
CA LEU A 54 -7.61 -19.87 19.23
C LEU A 54 -8.64 -20.45 18.25
N THR A 55 -8.19 -21.30 17.33
CA THR A 55 -9.09 -21.97 16.38
C THR A 55 -10.06 -22.91 17.09
N ASN A 56 -9.59 -23.73 18.03
CA ASN A 56 -10.46 -24.62 18.78
C ASN A 56 -11.49 -23.83 19.59
N PHE A 57 -11.06 -22.78 20.28
CA PHE A 57 -11.96 -21.90 21.03
C PHE A 57 -13.07 -21.32 20.14
N LEU A 58 -12.71 -20.82 18.95
CA LEU A 58 -13.69 -20.21 18.04
C LEU A 58 -14.64 -21.25 17.43
N LEU A 59 -14.11 -22.35 16.89
CA LEU A 59 -14.90 -23.32 16.12
C LEU A 59 -15.66 -24.30 17.01
N LEU A 60 -15.06 -24.77 18.11
CA LEU A 60 -15.64 -25.80 18.98
C LEU A 60 -16.46 -25.16 20.11
N ASP A 61 -15.88 -24.20 20.83
CA ASP A 61 -16.51 -23.66 22.04
C ASP A 61 -17.51 -22.55 21.70
N LYS A 62 -17.10 -21.59 20.86
CA LYS A 62 -17.93 -20.46 20.44
C LYS A 62 -18.78 -20.74 19.21
N LYS A 63 -18.62 -21.91 18.58
CA LYS A 63 -19.39 -22.36 17.42
C LYS A 63 -19.40 -21.34 16.27
N VAL A 64 -18.32 -20.58 16.11
CA VAL A 64 -18.10 -19.73 14.94
C VAL A 64 -18.03 -20.64 13.72
N SER A 65 -18.72 -20.27 12.64
CA SER A 65 -18.70 -21.09 11.43
C SER A 65 -17.29 -21.13 10.83
N LEU A 66 -16.91 -22.27 10.24
CA LEU A 66 -15.62 -22.40 9.55
C LEU A 66 -15.46 -21.34 8.44
N THR A 67 -16.56 -21.00 7.76
CA THR A 67 -16.58 -19.95 6.75
C THR A 67 -16.24 -18.58 7.33
N ASP A 68 -16.82 -18.21 8.46
CA ASP A 68 -16.52 -16.93 9.13
C ASP A 68 -15.06 -16.88 9.58
N PHE A 69 -14.57 -17.97 10.20
CA PHE A 69 -13.18 -18.04 10.64
C PHE A 69 -12.19 -17.96 9.47
N ASN A 70 -12.45 -18.68 8.37
CA ASN A 70 -11.62 -18.60 7.17
C ASN A 70 -11.65 -17.21 6.52
N ASN A 71 -12.74 -16.44 6.68
CA ASN A 71 -12.79 -15.05 6.22
C ASN A 71 -11.94 -14.12 7.09
N ILE A 72 -11.99 -14.29 8.42
CA ILE A 72 -11.09 -13.57 9.34
C ILE A 72 -9.63 -13.89 8.98
N PHE A 73 -9.32 -15.17 8.80
CA PHE A 73 -7.97 -15.63 8.45
C PHE A 73 -7.48 -15.09 7.10
N PHE A 74 -8.34 -15.08 6.08
CA PHE A 74 -8.05 -14.47 4.78
C PHE A 74 -7.72 -12.97 4.92
N ASN A 75 -8.49 -12.24 5.73
CA ASN A 75 -8.23 -10.81 5.96
C ASN A 75 -6.88 -10.61 6.66
N ASN A 76 -6.58 -11.39 7.70
CA ASN A 76 -5.30 -11.32 8.40
C ASN A 76 -4.10 -11.49 7.45
N LEU A 77 -4.14 -12.52 6.60
CA LEU A 77 -3.10 -12.75 5.59
C LEU A 77 -2.99 -11.58 4.61
N THR A 78 -4.13 -11.09 4.12
CA THR A 78 -4.20 -9.98 3.18
C THR A 78 -3.56 -8.72 3.75
N TYR A 79 -3.96 -8.30 4.94
CA TYR A 79 -3.54 -7.05 5.56
C TYR A 79 -2.17 -7.11 6.25
N THR A 80 -1.58 -8.30 6.38
CA THR A 80 -0.18 -8.47 6.79
C THR A 80 0.81 -8.24 5.63
N CYS A 81 0.33 -8.20 4.38
CA CYS A 81 1.17 -7.97 3.22
C CYS A 81 1.90 -6.61 3.27
N SER A 82 3.14 -6.58 2.76
CA SER A 82 3.93 -5.34 2.70
C SER A 82 3.75 -4.55 1.42
N ASN A 83 3.28 -5.18 0.34
CA ASN A 83 3.24 -4.58 -0.98
C ASN A 83 1.79 -4.58 -1.45
N VAL A 84 1.25 -3.40 -1.71
CA VAL A 84 -0.11 -3.20 -2.17
C VAL A 84 -0.04 -2.58 -3.55
N PHE A 85 -0.45 -3.31 -4.58
CA PHE A 85 -0.47 -2.82 -5.95
C PHE A 85 -1.89 -2.41 -6.32
N PHE A 86 -2.02 -1.25 -6.94
CA PHE A 86 -3.30 -0.74 -7.45
C PHE A 86 -3.37 -0.90 -8.96
N ASP A 87 -4.53 -1.35 -9.43
CA ASP A 87 -4.86 -1.42 -10.85
C ASP A 87 -6.37 -1.21 -11.05
N LYS A 88 -6.81 -1.18 -12.31
CA LYS A 88 -8.22 -1.00 -12.65
C LYS A 88 -8.58 -1.81 -13.89
N LEU A 89 -9.76 -2.43 -13.86
CA LEU A 89 -10.29 -3.13 -15.03
C LEU A 89 -10.90 -2.14 -16.03
N GLN A 90 -10.75 -2.44 -17.31
CA GLN A 90 -11.41 -1.71 -18.39
C GLN A 90 -12.90 -2.08 -18.48
N ASN A 91 -13.23 -3.35 -18.25
CA ASN A 91 -14.57 -3.89 -18.42
C ASN A 91 -15.12 -4.37 -17.07
N ASP A 92 -16.44 -4.33 -16.91
CA ASP A 92 -17.13 -5.00 -15.80
C ASP A 92 -17.05 -6.52 -15.97
N ILE A 93 -17.35 -7.25 -14.89
CA ILE A 93 -17.35 -8.71 -14.89
C ILE A 93 -18.64 -9.26 -14.29
N SER A 94 -19.34 -10.09 -15.07
CA SER A 94 -20.55 -10.77 -14.65
C SER A 94 -20.26 -12.03 -13.83
N ASP A 95 -21.23 -12.46 -13.02
CA ASP A 95 -21.14 -13.71 -12.23
C ASP A 95 -20.82 -14.92 -13.12
N ARG A 96 -21.43 -14.98 -14.32
CA ARG A 96 -21.18 -16.05 -15.30
C ARG A 96 -19.73 -16.08 -15.78
N GLU A 97 -19.10 -14.93 -15.95
CA GLU A 97 -17.69 -14.82 -16.35
C GLU A 97 -16.77 -15.21 -15.19
N ILE A 98 -17.11 -14.77 -13.96
CA ILE A 98 -16.41 -15.18 -12.73
C ILE A 98 -16.45 -16.71 -12.59
N GLU A 99 -17.62 -17.34 -12.66
CA GLU A 99 -17.75 -18.80 -12.51
C GLU A 99 -16.99 -19.58 -13.58
N LYS A 100 -17.01 -19.11 -14.83
CA LYS A 100 -16.20 -19.69 -15.92
C LYS A 100 -14.70 -19.55 -15.61
N GLY A 101 -14.29 -18.40 -15.11
CA GLY A 101 -12.91 -18.14 -14.70
C GLY A 101 -12.47 -19.01 -13.54
N PHE A 102 -13.31 -19.16 -12.51
CA PHE A 102 -13.06 -20.06 -11.38
C PHE A 102 -12.91 -21.50 -11.84
N LYS A 103 -13.81 -21.98 -12.72
CA LYS A 103 -13.69 -23.30 -13.32
C LYS A 103 -12.34 -23.49 -14.02
N ARG A 104 -11.89 -22.51 -14.81
CA ARG A 104 -10.57 -22.57 -15.48
C ARG A 104 -9.41 -22.59 -14.48
N ILE A 105 -9.46 -21.82 -13.39
CA ILE A 105 -8.44 -21.84 -12.34
C ILE A 105 -8.40 -23.22 -11.67
N ILE A 106 -9.56 -23.77 -11.32
CA ILE A 106 -9.67 -25.08 -10.68
C ILE A 106 -9.08 -26.18 -11.59
N GLU A 107 -9.49 -26.22 -12.85
CA GLU A 107 -9.11 -27.27 -13.81
C GLU A 107 -7.67 -27.15 -14.30
N ASN A 108 -7.20 -25.92 -14.57
CA ASN A 108 -5.90 -25.70 -15.23
C ASN A 108 -4.75 -25.40 -14.26
N ILE A 109 -5.05 -24.94 -13.03
CA ILE A 109 -4.03 -24.58 -12.04
C ILE A 109 -4.11 -25.51 -10.83
N ASN A 110 -5.26 -25.58 -10.16
CA ASN A 110 -5.35 -26.27 -8.88
C ASN A 110 -5.31 -27.80 -9.00
N LYS A 111 -5.95 -28.38 -10.03
CA LYS A 111 -6.18 -29.83 -10.17
C LYS A 111 -4.94 -30.70 -9.92
N GLU A 112 -3.80 -30.30 -10.46
CA GLU A 112 -2.54 -31.06 -10.33
C GLU A 112 -1.77 -30.77 -9.03
N CYS A 113 -2.20 -29.76 -8.27
CA CYS A 113 -1.52 -29.29 -7.07
C CYS A 113 -2.22 -29.70 -5.76
N VAL A 114 -3.42 -30.27 -5.85
CA VAL A 114 -4.26 -30.65 -4.70
C VAL A 114 -4.63 -32.14 -4.78
N ILE A 115 -4.99 -32.74 -3.64
CA ILE A 115 -5.50 -34.12 -3.60
C ILE A 115 -6.97 -34.18 -4.03
N VAL A 116 -7.48 -35.38 -4.34
CA VAL A 116 -8.85 -35.60 -4.82
C VAL A 116 -9.89 -34.98 -3.87
N ASP A 117 -9.81 -35.27 -2.58
CA ASP A 117 -10.75 -34.74 -1.58
C ASP A 117 -10.75 -33.19 -1.52
N GLN A 118 -9.61 -32.55 -1.74
CA GLN A 118 -9.49 -31.09 -1.82
C GLN A 118 -10.12 -30.55 -3.10
N TYR A 119 -9.88 -31.24 -4.23
CA TYR A 119 -10.44 -30.88 -5.52
C TYR A 119 -11.97 -30.94 -5.53
N ASP A 120 -12.55 -31.97 -4.91
CA ASP A 120 -14.00 -32.19 -4.86
C ASP A 120 -14.76 -31.10 -4.07
N GLN A 121 -14.07 -30.40 -3.17
CA GLN A 121 -14.62 -29.25 -2.44
C GLN A 121 -14.53 -27.93 -3.23
N MET A 122 -13.76 -27.87 -4.32
CA MET A 122 -13.60 -26.66 -5.12
C MET A 122 -14.78 -26.44 -6.06
N LYS A 123 -15.68 -25.54 -5.67
CA LYS A 123 -16.87 -25.23 -6.48
C LYS A 123 -16.67 -24.00 -7.36
N LYS A 124 -17.24 -24.04 -8.57
CA LYS A 124 -17.19 -22.92 -9.53
C LYS A 124 -17.88 -21.63 -9.05
N ASN A 125 -18.82 -21.74 -8.11
CA ASN A 125 -19.50 -20.60 -7.49
C ASN A 125 -18.71 -20.02 -6.30
N GLY A 126 -17.55 -20.59 -6.00
CA GLY A 126 -16.62 -20.10 -5.00
C GLY A 126 -16.42 -21.05 -3.83
N PHE A 127 -15.28 -20.87 -3.16
CA PHE A 127 -14.84 -21.59 -1.97
C PHE A 127 -13.76 -20.80 -1.23
N ASN A 128 -13.64 -21.06 0.08
CA ASN A 128 -12.53 -20.61 0.91
C ASN A 128 -12.02 -21.81 1.72
N LEU A 129 -10.94 -22.41 1.23
CA LEU A 129 -10.36 -23.65 1.75
C LEU A 129 -8.97 -23.38 2.34
N LEU A 130 -8.75 -22.24 3.01
CA LEU A 130 -7.46 -21.91 3.63
C LEU A 130 -7.04 -22.90 4.73
N ASP A 131 -8.02 -23.48 5.39
CA ASP A 131 -7.86 -24.52 6.41
C ASP A 131 -7.45 -25.87 5.83
N TYR A 132 -7.85 -26.14 4.59
CA TYR A 132 -7.77 -27.48 3.99
C TYR A 132 -6.75 -27.59 2.85
N VAL A 133 -6.65 -26.56 1.99
CA VAL A 133 -5.77 -26.53 0.81
C VAL A 133 -4.46 -25.83 1.15
N THR A 134 -3.38 -26.61 1.07
CA THR A 134 -2.01 -26.15 1.33
C THR A 134 -1.12 -26.53 0.15
N PRO A 135 -0.19 -25.67 -0.32
CA PRO A 135 0.70 -26.03 -1.41
C PRO A 135 1.58 -27.22 -1.01
N MET A 136 1.38 -28.36 -1.67
CA MET A 136 2.19 -29.57 -1.38
C MET A 136 3.47 -29.59 -2.20
N LYS A 137 3.38 -29.18 -3.46
CA LYS A 137 4.48 -29.15 -4.42
C LYS A 137 5.20 -27.80 -4.36
N SER A 138 6.53 -27.84 -4.46
CA SER A 138 7.33 -26.63 -4.43
C SER A 138 7.36 -25.94 -5.79
N ASN A 139 7.33 -24.61 -5.74
CA ASN A 139 7.32 -23.70 -6.86
C ASN A 139 6.10 -23.85 -7.77
N GLU A 140 4.97 -24.29 -7.23
CA GLU A 140 3.68 -24.35 -7.92
C GLU A 140 2.69 -23.40 -7.25
N ILE A 141 1.92 -22.67 -8.06
CA ILE A 141 0.88 -21.76 -7.58
C ILE A 141 -0.43 -22.50 -7.38
N VAL A 142 -1.08 -22.24 -6.26
CA VAL A 142 -2.40 -22.78 -5.90
C VAL A 142 -3.31 -21.64 -5.46
N PHE A 143 -4.60 -21.74 -5.81
CA PHE A 143 -5.64 -20.81 -5.39
C PHE A 143 -6.58 -21.47 -4.38
N PRO A 144 -6.31 -21.39 -3.06
CA PRO A 144 -7.19 -21.96 -2.03
C PRO A 144 -8.42 -21.09 -1.74
N VAL A 145 -8.48 -19.84 -2.23
CA VAL A 145 -9.66 -18.97 -2.10
C VAL A 145 -10.04 -18.42 -3.45
N LEU A 146 -11.29 -18.64 -3.82
CA LEU A 146 -11.99 -18.03 -4.94
C LEU A 146 -13.40 -17.70 -4.44
N SER A 147 -13.71 -16.44 -4.19
CA SER A 147 -15.04 -16.06 -3.69
C SER A 147 -15.49 -14.76 -4.31
N TYR A 148 -16.80 -14.59 -4.48
CA TYR A 148 -17.37 -13.35 -4.94
C TYR A 148 -18.76 -13.13 -4.35
N ASP A 149 -19.13 -11.88 -4.24
CA ASP A 149 -20.47 -11.40 -3.91
C ASP A 149 -20.84 -10.26 -4.89
N THR A 150 -21.93 -9.54 -4.63
CA THR A 150 -22.39 -8.44 -5.48
C THR A 150 -21.38 -7.30 -5.62
N GLU A 151 -20.55 -7.07 -4.61
CA GLU A 151 -19.63 -5.93 -4.54
C GLU A 151 -18.18 -6.32 -4.78
N TYR A 152 -17.77 -7.51 -4.32
CA TYR A 152 -16.38 -7.90 -4.28
C TYR A 152 -16.13 -9.26 -4.94
N LEU A 153 -14.99 -9.35 -5.61
CA LEU A 153 -14.36 -10.60 -6.02
C LEU A 153 -13.04 -10.72 -5.27
N LYS A 154 -12.84 -11.84 -4.56
CA LYS A 154 -11.67 -12.12 -3.73
C LYS A 154 -11.00 -13.40 -4.20
N LEU A 155 -9.69 -13.32 -4.47
CA LEU A 155 -8.85 -14.46 -4.79
C LEU A 155 -7.68 -14.49 -3.82
N PHE A 156 -7.22 -15.68 -3.46
CA PHE A 156 -5.95 -15.86 -2.78
C PHE A 156 -5.13 -16.86 -3.57
N CYS A 157 -3.86 -16.55 -3.82
CA CYS A 157 -2.93 -17.53 -4.34
C CYS A 157 -1.66 -17.61 -3.50
N VAL A 158 -1.07 -18.80 -3.47
CA VAL A 158 0.13 -19.08 -2.69
C VAL A 158 1.04 -20.06 -3.44
N VAL A 159 2.34 -19.86 -3.30
CA VAL A 159 3.41 -20.74 -3.76
C VAL A 159 4.32 -21.07 -2.58
N GLN A 160 4.53 -22.35 -2.34
CA GLN A 160 5.57 -22.81 -1.41
C GLN A 160 6.90 -22.95 -2.16
N PHE A 161 8.01 -22.49 -1.59
CA PHE A 161 9.34 -22.67 -2.16
C PHE A 161 10.39 -22.89 -1.05
N TYR A 162 11.60 -23.27 -1.43
CA TYR A 162 12.70 -23.45 -0.48
C TYR A 162 13.73 -22.34 -0.61
N LYS A 163 14.15 -21.79 0.53
CA LYS A 163 15.28 -20.86 0.64
C LYS A 163 16.16 -21.28 1.80
N ASN A 164 17.44 -21.48 1.56
CA ASN A 164 18.39 -21.91 2.60
C ASN A 164 17.88 -23.13 3.40
N ASN A 165 17.33 -24.12 2.70
CA ASN A 165 16.68 -25.32 3.26
C ASN A 165 15.48 -25.06 4.20
N LYS A 166 14.98 -23.81 4.28
CA LYS A 166 13.73 -23.47 4.96
C LYS A 166 12.61 -23.32 3.95
N ARG A 167 11.44 -23.81 4.35
CA ARG A 167 10.21 -23.68 3.59
C ARG A 167 9.67 -22.27 3.76
N GLU A 168 9.42 -21.62 2.64
CA GLU A 168 8.96 -20.24 2.55
C GLU A 168 7.74 -20.15 1.64
N TYR A 169 7.00 -19.06 1.77
CA TYR A 169 5.75 -18.86 1.03
C TYR A 169 5.70 -17.51 0.35
N ARG A 170 5.31 -17.52 -0.92
CA ARG A 170 4.96 -16.33 -1.69
C ARG A 170 3.45 -16.32 -1.85
N MET A 171 2.77 -15.29 -1.38
CA MET A 171 1.32 -15.19 -1.52
C MET A 171 0.88 -13.88 -2.16
N CYS A 172 -0.31 -13.90 -2.75
CA CYS A 172 -1.00 -12.72 -3.23
C CYS A 172 -2.50 -12.86 -2.94
N SER A 173 -3.06 -11.95 -2.14
CA SER A 173 -4.50 -11.74 -2.12
C SER A 173 -4.88 -10.72 -3.18
N VAL A 174 -5.99 -10.95 -3.86
CA VAL A 174 -6.53 -10.03 -4.86
C VAL A 174 -7.97 -9.70 -4.48
N ILE A 175 -8.26 -8.42 -4.38
CA ILE A 175 -9.58 -7.90 -4.09
C ILE A 175 -9.98 -6.97 -5.23
N LEU A 176 -11.03 -7.32 -5.95
CA LEU A 176 -11.66 -6.50 -6.98
C LEU A 176 -12.97 -5.95 -6.43
N ASN A 177 -13.10 -4.63 -6.39
CA ASN A 177 -14.39 -3.96 -6.22
C ASN A 177 -15.09 -3.92 -7.59
N ARG A 178 -16.20 -4.64 -7.69
CA ARG A 178 -16.98 -4.82 -8.91
C ARG A 178 -17.75 -3.57 -9.31
N LEU A 179 -18.08 -2.70 -8.35
CA LEU A 179 -18.86 -1.48 -8.60
C LEU A 179 -18.03 -0.40 -9.28
N ASN A 180 -16.76 -0.26 -8.90
CA ASN A 180 -15.88 0.79 -9.41
C ASN A 180 -14.70 0.27 -10.26
N ARG A 181 -14.61 -1.06 -10.44
CA ARG A 181 -13.58 -1.80 -11.19
C ARG A 181 -12.16 -1.68 -10.63
N GLU A 182 -12.01 -1.17 -9.42
CA GLU A 182 -10.71 -1.08 -8.76
C GLU A 182 -10.26 -2.45 -8.27
N ILE A 183 -9.01 -2.79 -8.52
CA ILE A 183 -8.43 -4.05 -8.08
C ILE A 183 -7.14 -3.79 -7.31
N THR A 184 -7.03 -4.46 -6.17
CA THR A 184 -5.88 -4.38 -5.27
C THR A 184 -5.22 -5.75 -5.17
N PHE A 185 -3.89 -5.77 -5.28
CA PHE A 185 -3.08 -6.97 -5.09
C PHE A 185 -2.20 -6.79 -3.85
N TYR A 186 -2.39 -7.64 -2.86
CA TYR A 186 -1.63 -7.64 -1.61
C TYR A 186 -0.60 -8.77 -1.66
N ILE A 187 0.69 -8.41 -1.73
CA ILE A 187 1.79 -9.37 -1.86
C ILE A 187 2.72 -9.23 -0.64
N ASN A 188 3.04 -10.37 -0.03
CA ASN A 188 3.97 -10.43 1.09
C ASN A 188 5.39 -9.95 0.71
N GLY A 189 6.27 -9.71 1.69
CA GLY A 189 7.58 -9.10 1.50
C GLY A 189 8.56 -9.90 0.63
N THR A 190 9.78 -9.39 0.43
CA THR A 190 10.80 -10.14 -0.35
C THR A 190 11.33 -11.32 0.46
N ILE A 191 10.89 -12.54 0.10
CA ILE A 191 11.19 -13.75 0.87
C ILE A 191 12.20 -14.66 0.14
N GLY A 192 12.50 -14.45 -1.14
CA GLY A 192 13.49 -15.22 -1.91
C GLY A 192 13.17 -15.24 -3.40
N ALA A 193 13.91 -16.05 -4.16
CA ALA A 193 13.69 -16.26 -5.59
C ALA A 193 13.40 -17.73 -5.93
N PHE A 194 12.50 -17.98 -6.86
CA PHE A 194 12.15 -19.32 -7.36
C PHE A 194 11.60 -19.26 -8.78
N GLU A 195 11.59 -20.37 -9.51
CA GLU A 195 11.00 -20.49 -10.85
C GLU A 195 9.62 -21.16 -10.77
N LEU A 196 8.58 -20.53 -11.30
CA LEU A 196 7.19 -21.04 -11.24
C LEU A 196 6.93 -22.17 -12.24
N LYS A 197 6.66 -23.39 -11.76
CA LYS A 197 6.64 -24.59 -12.61
C LYS A 197 5.33 -24.84 -13.37
N ASN A 198 4.17 -24.57 -12.77
CA ASN A 198 2.86 -24.98 -13.28
C ASN A 198 2.12 -23.90 -14.10
N TYR A 199 2.78 -22.81 -14.51
CA TYR A 199 2.13 -21.78 -15.33
C TYR A 199 3.05 -21.17 -16.40
N SER A 200 4.09 -20.42 -16.00
CA SER A 200 4.89 -19.65 -16.96
C SER A 200 6.39 -19.95 -16.98
N LYS A 201 6.92 -20.74 -16.05
CA LYS A 201 8.37 -21.03 -15.93
C LYS A 201 9.21 -19.76 -15.78
N GLU A 202 8.62 -18.70 -15.21
CA GLU A 202 9.32 -17.44 -14.94
C GLU A 202 9.95 -17.43 -13.55
N ILE A 203 11.08 -16.73 -13.44
CA ILE A 203 11.78 -16.51 -12.17
C ILE A 203 11.08 -15.38 -11.40
N ILE A 204 10.53 -15.72 -10.24
CA ILE A 204 9.94 -14.81 -9.27
C ILE A 204 11.01 -14.45 -8.26
N SER A 205 11.57 -13.25 -8.37
CA SER A 205 12.58 -12.70 -7.45
C SER A 205 11.99 -11.87 -6.29
N GLY A 206 10.71 -11.52 -6.35
CA GLY A 206 10.07 -10.68 -5.35
C GLY A 206 8.66 -10.21 -5.74
N PRO A 207 8.09 -9.25 -4.99
CA PRO A 207 6.71 -8.79 -5.21
C PRO A 207 6.49 -8.17 -6.60
N LYS A 208 7.44 -7.36 -7.07
CA LYS A 208 7.36 -6.67 -8.38
C LYS A 208 7.41 -7.64 -9.57
N SER A 209 8.03 -8.82 -9.43
CA SER A 209 8.03 -9.87 -10.46
C SER A 209 6.84 -10.82 -10.32
N PHE A 210 6.30 -11.02 -9.11
CA PHE A 210 5.12 -11.84 -8.90
C PHE A 210 3.82 -11.16 -9.37
N PHE A 211 3.67 -9.85 -9.10
CA PHE A 211 2.51 -9.05 -9.50
C PHE A 211 2.09 -9.23 -10.99
N PRO A 212 2.96 -9.05 -12.00
CA PRO A 212 2.56 -9.19 -13.40
C PRO A 212 2.14 -10.62 -13.76
N ILE A 213 2.67 -11.64 -13.07
CA ILE A 213 2.28 -13.04 -13.28
C ILE A 213 0.84 -13.26 -12.80
N VAL A 214 0.52 -12.84 -11.58
CA VAL A 214 -0.84 -12.94 -11.02
C VAL A 214 -1.81 -12.12 -11.86
N LYS A 215 -1.44 -10.90 -12.26
CA LYS A 215 -2.23 -10.05 -13.16
C LYS A 215 -2.57 -10.76 -14.48
N ARG A 216 -1.61 -11.45 -15.10
CA ARG A 216 -1.81 -12.20 -16.34
C ARG A 216 -2.68 -13.45 -16.14
N ILE A 217 -2.51 -14.17 -15.03
CA ILE A 217 -3.40 -15.28 -14.66
C ILE A 217 -4.84 -14.79 -14.57
N ILE A 218 -5.08 -13.69 -13.84
CA ILE A 218 -6.41 -13.13 -13.68
C ILE A 218 -6.99 -12.68 -15.03
N SER A 219 -6.22 -11.95 -15.82
CA SER A 219 -6.64 -11.52 -17.17
C SER A 219 -7.05 -12.71 -18.05
N SER A 220 -6.21 -13.74 -18.10
CA SER A 220 -6.44 -14.93 -18.94
C SER A 220 -7.61 -15.80 -18.44
N MET A 221 -7.68 -16.04 -17.13
CA MET A 221 -8.67 -16.96 -16.56
C MET A 221 -10.05 -16.31 -16.51
N LEU A 222 -10.16 -15.07 -16.02
CA LEU A 222 -11.42 -14.34 -15.91
C LEU A 222 -11.85 -13.67 -17.21
N GLY A 223 -10.96 -13.57 -18.22
CA GLY A 223 -11.27 -12.89 -19.48
C GLY A 223 -11.35 -11.36 -19.35
N VAL A 224 -10.67 -10.78 -18.36
CA VAL A 224 -10.70 -9.33 -18.10
C VAL A 224 -9.50 -8.61 -18.70
N THR A 225 -9.71 -7.35 -19.06
CA THR A 225 -8.66 -6.44 -19.54
C THR A 225 -8.40 -5.37 -18.49
N PHE A 226 -7.12 -5.07 -18.25
CA PHE A 226 -6.68 -4.01 -17.35
C PHE A 226 -6.43 -2.73 -18.13
N ILE A 227 -6.66 -1.57 -17.52
CA ILE A 227 -6.30 -0.28 -18.12
C ILE A 227 -4.78 -0.24 -18.32
N ASP A 228 -4.33 0.17 -19.51
CA ASP A 228 -2.90 0.28 -19.80
C ASP A 228 -2.26 1.36 -18.92
N ARG A 229 -1.34 0.95 -18.05
CA ARG A 229 -0.60 1.86 -17.17
C ARG A 229 0.23 2.89 -17.92
N LYS A 230 0.70 2.57 -19.12
CA LYS A 230 1.52 3.52 -19.90
C LYS A 230 0.77 4.80 -20.26
N SER A 231 -0.57 4.76 -20.33
CA SER A 231 -1.37 5.92 -20.69
C SER A 231 -1.69 6.86 -19.53
N HIS A 232 -1.65 6.41 -18.27
CA HIS A 232 -2.13 7.21 -17.13
C HIS A 232 -1.12 7.37 -15.97
N TYR A 233 0.02 6.67 -15.97
CA TYR A 233 0.98 6.75 -14.86
C TYR A 233 1.55 8.15 -14.61
N VAL A 234 1.62 9.00 -15.64
CA VAL A 234 2.07 10.40 -15.52
C VAL A 234 1.06 11.22 -14.72
N GLU A 235 -0.22 10.97 -14.92
CA GLU A 235 -1.29 11.70 -14.24
C GLU A 235 -1.36 11.32 -12.75
N GLU A 236 -1.21 10.03 -12.43
CA GLU A 236 -1.10 9.57 -11.04
C GLU A 236 0.14 10.17 -10.34
N ARG A 237 1.27 10.28 -11.05
CA ARG A 237 2.48 10.96 -10.55
C ARG A 237 2.19 12.43 -10.23
N LYS A 238 1.51 13.15 -11.12
CA LYS A 238 1.06 14.54 -10.91
C LYS A 238 0.18 14.68 -9.67
N LYS A 239 -0.83 13.82 -9.52
CA LYS A 239 -1.75 13.82 -8.37
C LYS A 239 -1.02 13.56 -7.05
N ILE A 240 -0.15 12.55 -7.01
CA ILE A 240 0.62 12.20 -5.80
C ILE A 240 1.64 13.29 -5.47
N PHE A 241 2.30 13.89 -6.47
CA PHE A 241 3.17 15.03 -6.27
C PHE A 241 2.42 16.22 -5.66
N GLN A 242 1.26 16.57 -6.22
CA GLN A 242 0.44 17.68 -5.72
C GLN A 242 -0.05 17.41 -4.30
N PHE A 243 -0.46 16.17 -4.00
CA PHE A 243 -0.81 15.76 -2.65
C PHE A 243 0.35 16.00 -1.67
N CYS A 244 1.58 15.59 -2.01
CA CYS A 244 2.75 15.82 -1.17
C CYS A 244 3.10 17.30 -1.02
N LYS A 245 2.95 18.08 -2.10
CA LYS A 245 3.16 19.52 -2.08
C LYS A 245 2.18 20.20 -1.12
N ASN A 246 0.89 19.85 -1.19
CA ASN A 246 -0.13 20.38 -0.29
C ASN A 246 0.17 20.05 1.18
N LEU A 247 0.54 18.79 1.48
CA LEU A 247 0.93 18.39 2.83
C LEU A 247 2.09 19.25 3.36
N ASN A 248 3.14 19.43 2.56
CA ASN A 248 4.29 20.25 2.95
C ASN A 248 3.92 21.72 3.14
N GLN A 249 3.10 22.29 2.24
CA GLN A 249 2.70 23.68 2.31
C GLN A 249 1.85 23.98 3.56
N GLU A 250 0.94 23.08 3.93
CA GLU A 250 0.14 23.27 5.16
C GLU A 250 1.02 23.21 6.42
N ILE A 251 2.02 22.31 6.49
CA ILE A 251 2.93 22.21 7.66
C ILE A 251 3.69 23.51 7.93
N ILE A 252 4.09 24.22 6.87
CA ILE A 252 4.95 25.40 6.98
C ILE A 252 4.22 26.73 6.73
N LYS A 253 2.90 26.70 6.57
CA LYS A 253 2.10 27.84 6.11
C LYS A 253 2.29 29.08 6.96
N ASP A 254 2.20 28.92 8.27
CA ASP A 254 2.37 30.01 9.24
C ASP A 254 3.75 30.66 9.11
N TYR A 255 4.79 29.82 9.09
CA TYR A 255 6.18 30.25 8.95
C TYR A 255 6.47 30.91 7.60
N SER A 256 5.83 30.43 6.53
CA SER A 256 5.92 31.04 5.20
C SER A 256 5.29 32.43 5.21
N ASN A 257 4.11 32.59 5.78
CA ASN A 257 3.42 33.89 5.84
C ASN A 257 4.21 34.89 6.68
N GLU A 258 4.72 34.48 7.85
CA GLU A 258 5.55 35.32 8.72
C GLU A 258 6.81 35.83 7.99
N LEU A 259 7.52 34.93 7.29
CA LEU A 259 8.70 35.31 6.52
C LEU A 259 8.35 36.20 5.32
N GLU A 260 7.23 35.93 4.63
CA GLU A 260 6.78 36.72 3.50
C GLU A 260 6.48 38.15 3.94
N ASP A 261 5.75 38.34 5.04
CA ASP A 261 5.41 39.65 5.59
C ASP A 261 6.66 40.47 5.93
N MET A 262 7.72 39.84 6.43
CA MET A 262 8.98 40.50 6.74
C MET A 262 9.84 40.84 5.50
N THR A 263 9.82 39.98 4.48
CA THR A 263 10.84 40.03 3.41
C THR A 263 10.31 40.55 2.07
N LYS A 264 9.00 40.47 1.81
CA LYS A 264 8.40 40.73 0.49
C LYS A 264 8.78 42.08 -0.09
N SER A 265 8.53 43.15 0.66
CA SER A 265 8.78 44.51 0.21
C SER A 265 10.27 44.81 -0.02
N VAL A 266 11.16 44.10 0.67
CA VAL A 266 12.61 44.24 0.54
C VAL A 266 13.08 43.54 -0.75
N ILE A 267 12.66 42.27 -0.94
CA ILE A 267 13.04 41.48 -2.12
C ILE A 267 12.51 42.13 -3.40
N GLU A 268 11.22 42.51 -3.45
CA GLU A 268 10.62 43.16 -4.61
C GLU A 268 11.34 44.46 -4.99
N ARG A 269 11.73 45.26 -3.98
CA ARG A 269 12.48 46.50 -4.19
C ARG A 269 13.87 46.22 -4.76
N GLN A 270 14.56 45.20 -4.28
CA GLN A 270 15.89 44.83 -4.79
C GLN A 270 15.82 44.30 -6.22
N ILE A 271 14.88 43.41 -6.52
CA ILE A 271 14.63 42.95 -7.90
C ILE A 271 14.32 44.14 -8.81
N GLY A 272 13.52 45.09 -8.34
CA GLY A 272 13.21 46.31 -9.06
C GLY A 272 14.43 47.18 -9.36
N LYS A 273 15.36 47.32 -8.40
CA LYS A 273 16.62 48.07 -8.57
C LYS A 273 17.55 47.36 -9.56
N ILE A 274 17.85 46.08 -9.33
CA ILE A 274 18.73 45.28 -10.19
C ILE A 274 18.20 45.22 -11.62
N SER A 275 16.89 45.06 -11.79
CA SER A 275 16.25 45.08 -13.12
C SER A 275 16.47 46.41 -13.87
N LYS A 276 16.52 47.54 -13.17
CA LYS A 276 16.81 48.85 -13.79
C LYS A 276 18.28 48.95 -14.17
N GLU A 277 19.19 48.52 -13.30
CA GLU A 277 20.64 48.52 -13.55
C GLU A 277 21.02 47.61 -14.72
N LEU A 278 20.45 46.39 -14.79
CA LEU A 278 20.65 45.47 -15.92
C LEU A 278 20.20 46.10 -17.25
N LYS A 279 19.10 46.85 -17.24
CA LYS A 279 18.60 47.55 -18.43
C LYS A 279 19.56 48.66 -18.88
N ILE A 280 20.21 49.36 -17.94
CA ILE A 280 21.22 50.37 -18.25
C ILE A 280 22.46 49.73 -18.90
N LEU A 281 22.88 48.56 -18.41
CA LEU A 281 24.01 47.81 -18.96
C LEU A 281 23.70 47.19 -20.33
N ASN A 282 22.47 46.71 -20.53
CA ASN A 282 22.01 46.19 -21.80
C ASN A 282 20.51 46.49 -22.00
N ASN A 283 20.23 47.42 -22.92
CA ASN A 283 18.87 47.87 -23.23
C ASN A 283 17.96 46.77 -23.81
N GLU A 284 18.52 45.67 -24.29
CA GLU A 284 17.78 44.51 -24.79
C GLU A 284 17.17 43.66 -23.66
N ILE A 285 17.72 43.75 -22.45
CA ILE A 285 17.20 43.00 -21.30
C ILE A 285 15.89 43.64 -20.81
N LYS A 286 14.78 42.96 -21.07
CA LYS A 286 13.45 43.31 -20.55
C LYS A 286 12.96 42.26 -19.58
N MET A 287 13.02 42.59 -18.29
CA MET A 287 12.39 41.79 -17.25
C MET A 287 10.91 42.16 -17.13
N ASP A 288 10.05 41.29 -17.64
CA ASP A 288 8.60 41.41 -17.47
C ASP A 288 8.17 41.03 -16.04
N LYS A 289 6.86 41.13 -15.78
CA LYS A 289 6.30 40.80 -14.46
C LYS A 289 6.50 39.31 -14.11
N VAL A 290 6.44 38.42 -15.10
CA VAL A 290 6.58 36.98 -14.90
C VAL A 290 8.01 36.63 -14.50
N ALA A 291 9.00 37.14 -15.21
CA ALA A 291 10.41 36.95 -14.88
C ALA A 291 10.75 37.49 -13.48
N LYS A 292 10.23 38.67 -13.12
CA LYS A 292 10.42 39.24 -11.77
C LYS A 292 9.78 38.39 -10.68
N LYS A 293 8.56 37.91 -10.90
CA LYS A 293 7.90 36.99 -9.97
C LYS A 293 8.69 35.70 -9.82
N ASN A 294 9.17 35.12 -10.92
CA ASN A 294 10.00 33.93 -10.87
C ASN A 294 11.26 34.19 -10.01
N ILE A 295 12.00 35.29 -10.22
CA ILE A 295 13.16 35.61 -9.38
C ILE A 295 12.76 35.77 -7.91
N TYR A 296 11.66 36.47 -7.63
CA TYR A 296 11.14 36.61 -6.27
C TYR A 296 10.91 35.26 -5.62
N ASP A 297 10.14 34.39 -6.28
CA ASP A 297 9.81 33.06 -5.77
C ASP A 297 11.09 32.25 -5.52
N LYS A 298 12.11 32.36 -6.39
CA LYS A 298 13.40 31.68 -6.17
C LYS A 298 14.11 32.17 -4.91
N ILE A 299 14.25 33.48 -4.73
CA ILE A 299 14.92 34.08 -3.57
C ILE A 299 14.15 33.75 -2.29
N PHE A 300 12.83 33.93 -2.31
CA PHE A 300 11.97 33.69 -1.15
C PHE A 300 12.00 32.23 -0.73
N ASN A 301 11.88 31.28 -1.67
CA ASN A 301 11.95 29.85 -1.35
C ASN A 301 13.31 29.44 -0.76
N THR A 302 14.42 30.07 -1.18
CA THR A 302 15.73 29.85 -0.55
C THR A 302 15.72 30.31 0.91
N TYR A 303 15.25 31.53 1.19
CA TYR A 303 15.15 32.02 2.56
C TYR A 303 14.22 31.18 3.43
N LEU A 304 13.06 30.79 2.88
CA LEU A 304 12.10 29.93 3.57
C LEU A 304 12.72 28.57 3.89
N GLY A 305 13.44 27.96 2.94
CA GLY A 305 14.13 26.71 3.18
C GLY A 305 15.14 26.79 4.33
N GLU A 306 15.96 27.84 4.39
CA GLU A 306 16.90 28.07 5.49
C GLU A 306 16.18 28.32 6.83
N TYR A 307 15.17 29.18 6.81
CA TYR A 307 14.38 29.55 7.98
C TYR A 307 13.74 28.31 8.61
N ILE A 308 13.15 27.43 7.79
CA ILE A 308 12.55 26.19 8.30
C ILE A 308 13.62 25.20 8.79
N THR A 309 14.66 24.96 7.98
CA THR A 309 15.66 23.91 8.26
C THR A 309 16.50 24.21 9.50
N LYS A 310 16.82 25.48 9.75
CA LYS A 310 17.64 25.91 10.89
C LYS A 310 16.82 26.40 12.07
N GLY A 311 15.61 26.92 11.84
CA GLY A 311 14.78 27.53 12.87
C GLY A 311 13.93 26.54 13.67
N PHE A 312 13.53 25.41 13.08
CA PHE A 312 12.59 24.47 13.71
C PHE A 312 13.14 23.07 13.78
N ASN A 313 12.83 22.39 14.88
CA ASN A 313 13.20 20.99 15.07
C ASN A 313 12.09 20.06 14.53
N GLU A 314 12.39 18.76 14.51
CA GLU A 314 11.47 17.71 14.07
C GLU A 314 10.10 17.73 14.78
N LYS A 315 10.12 17.93 16.11
CA LYS A 315 8.93 17.88 16.95
C LYS A 315 7.99 19.03 16.61
N ASP A 316 8.54 20.23 16.40
CA ASP A 316 7.76 21.43 16.08
C ASP A 316 6.97 21.23 14.77
N LEU A 317 7.62 20.69 13.74
CA LEU A 317 6.98 20.44 12.44
C LEU A 317 5.91 19.33 12.51
N LYS A 318 6.10 18.31 13.36
CA LYS A 318 5.07 17.29 13.60
C LYS A 318 3.87 17.84 14.35
N CYS A 319 4.11 18.62 15.40
CA CYS A 319 3.04 19.28 16.15
C CYS A 319 2.19 20.14 15.21
N LYS A 320 2.83 20.88 14.31
CA LYS A 320 2.13 21.62 13.24
C LYS A 320 1.29 20.72 12.34
N ALA A 321 1.83 19.61 11.85
CA ALA A 321 1.06 18.67 11.03
C ALA A 321 -0.19 18.14 11.76
N ILE A 322 -0.10 17.88 13.07
CA ILE A 322 -1.24 17.45 13.90
C ILE A 322 -2.23 18.60 14.12
N GLU A 323 -1.76 19.81 14.42
CA GLU A 323 -2.60 21.02 14.55
C GLU A 323 -3.45 21.25 13.30
N TYR A 324 -2.89 20.96 12.11
CA TYR A 324 -3.57 21.04 10.83
C TYR A 324 -4.37 19.78 10.44
N ASN A 325 -4.52 18.80 11.34
CA ASN A 325 -5.21 17.52 11.12
C ASN A 325 -4.71 16.77 9.87
N LEU A 326 -3.41 16.81 9.61
CA LEU A 326 -2.82 16.08 8.48
C LEU A 326 -2.63 14.61 8.86
N ALA A 327 -3.18 13.71 8.04
CA ALA A 327 -3.04 12.26 8.19
C ALA A 327 -1.59 11.75 8.10
N CYS A 328 -0.77 12.44 7.32
CA CYS A 328 0.62 12.08 7.08
C CYS A 328 1.42 13.28 6.57
N TYR A 329 2.73 13.07 6.42
CA TYR A 329 3.64 14.05 5.82
C TYR A 329 4.72 13.35 4.99
N PRO A 330 5.22 13.98 3.91
CA PRO A 330 6.28 13.41 3.10
C PRO A 330 7.62 13.47 3.84
N THR A 331 8.42 12.42 3.68
CA THR A 331 9.76 12.28 4.27
C THR A 331 10.82 12.04 3.21
N LYS A 332 10.43 11.68 1.98
CA LYS A 332 11.35 11.49 0.85
C LYS A 332 10.59 11.63 -0.47
N ILE A 333 11.18 12.29 -1.46
CA ILE A 333 10.68 12.37 -2.84
C ILE A 333 11.86 12.11 -3.79
N SER A 334 11.69 11.24 -4.78
CA SER A 334 12.74 10.86 -5.74
C SER A 334 12.28 11.15 -7.16
N PHE A 335 13.14 11.81 -7.94
CA PHE A 335 12.89 12.17 -9.33
C PHE A 335 13.88 11.49 -10.29
N THR A 336 13.43 11.16 -11.50
CA THR A 336 14.31 10.80 -12.62
C THR A 336 14.81 12.05 -13.34
N GLY A 337 16.08 12.40 -13.16
CA GLY A 337 16.72 13.50 -13.89
C GLY A 337 17.08 13.13 -15.33
N GLN A 338 16.95 14.09 -16.25
CA GLN A 338 17.60 14.04 -17.57
C GLN A 338 19.12 14.13 -17.35
N GLU A 339 19.81 13.08 -17.79
CA GLU A 339 21.27 12.90 -17.82
C GLU A 339 22.04 13.18 -16.50
N LEU A 340 22.39 12.09 -15.81
CA LEU A 340 23.47 11.96 -14.80
C LEU A 340 23.27 12.54 -13.39
N ALA A 341 22.18 13.24 -13.07
CA ALA A 341 21.87 13.62 -11.68
C ALA A 341 20.55 12.98 -11.18
N LYS A 342 20.64 11.90 -10.39
CA LYS A 342 19.49 11.40 -9.62
C LYS A 342 19.17 12.38 -8.49
N GLY A 343 18.25 13.31 -8.72
CA GLY A 343 17.72 14.20 -7.69
C GLY A 343 16.91 13.41 -6.67
N LYS A 344 17.50 13.13 -5.50
CA LYS A 344 16.83 12.49 -4.37
C LYS A 344 16.72 13.47 -3.23
N ALA A 345 15.50 13.86 -2.90
CA ALA A 345 15.15 14.62 -1.72
C ALA A 345 14.81 13.65 -0.59
N ALA A 346 15.57 13.63 0.50
CA ALA A 346 15.28 12.77 1.64
C ALA A 346 15.45 13.55 2.95
N ALA A 347 14.51 13.41 3.87
CA ALA A 347 14.68 13.83 5.24
C ALA A 347 15.76 12.99 5.93
N ARG A 348 16.40 13.53 6.98
CA ARG A 348 17.48 12.84 7.72
C ARG A 348 17.05 11.49 8.30
N ASN A 349 15.77 11.35 8.67
CA ASN A 349 15.20 10.11 9.18
C ASN A 349 13.68 10.06 8.91
N LYS A 350 13.03 8.96 9.33
CA LYS A 350 11.58 8.78 9.18
C LYS A 350 10.71 9.78 9.93
N LYS A 351 11.31 10.45 10.90
CA LYS A 351 10.60 11.26 11.86
C LYS A 351 10.57 12.73 11.44
N VAL A 352 11.47 13.19 10.58
CA VAL A 352 11.53 14.58 10.10
C VAL A 352 10.68 14.77 8.83
N PRO A 353 9.72 15.70 8.82
CA PRO A 353 9.05 16.12 7.58
C PRO A 353 10.04 16.68 6.55
N LEU A 354 9.74 16.50 5.27
CA LEU A 354 10.63 16.91 4.19
C LEU A 354 10.63 18.44 4.03
N ALA A 355 11.50 19.12 4.77
CA ALA A 355 11.67 20.58 4.73
C ALA A 355 13.13 20.94 4.45
N PHE A 356 13.61 20.72 3.23
CA PHE A 356 14.97 21.14 2.81
C PHE A 356 14.89 22.06 1.58
N GLU A 357 15.75 23.08 1.54
CA GLU A 357 15.84 24.13 0.51
C GLU A 357 15.71 23.63 -0.94
N ASN A 358 16.49 22.60 -1.32
CA ASN A 358 16.50 22.09 -2.69
C ASN A 358 15.19 21.39 -3.09
N VAL A 359 14.47 20.84 -2.10
CA VAL A 359 13.19 20.17 -2.31
C VAL A 359 12.07 21.20 -2.34
N PHE A 360 12.15 22.23 -1.49
CA PHE A 360 11.19 23.32 -1.47
C PHE A 360 11.16 24.06 -2.80
N TYR A 361 12.35 24.35 -3.34
CA TYR A 361 12.49 24.88 -4.70
C TYR A 361 11.87 23.92 -5.73
N SER A 362 12.35 22.66 -5.83
CA SER A 362 11.82 21.72 -6.84
C SER A 362 10.33 21.38 -6.69
N LEU A 363 9.78 21.37 -5.48
CA LEU A 363 8.35 21.14 -5.21
C LEU A 363 7.51 22.37 -5.54
N ASN A 364 8.00 23.57 -5.27
CA ASN A 364 7.25 24.80 -5.46
C ASN A 364 7.36 25.37 -6.88
N THR A 365 8.50 25.23 -7.56
CA THR A 365 8.76 25.93 -8.84
C THR A 365 8.52 25.11 -10.10
N ASP A 366 8.66 23.77 -10.10
CA ASP A 366 8.67 23.00 -11.36
C ASP A 366 7.53 21.97 -11.45
N LEU A 367 6.45 22.32 -12.15
CA LEU A 367 5.41 21.35 -12.59
C LEU A 367 5.99 20.25 -13.48
N ASP A 368 7.05 20.54 -14.25
CA ASP A 368 7.77 19.56 -15.09
C ASP A 368 8.44 18.44 -14.26
N SER A 369 8.74 18.70 -12.98
CA SER A 369 9.31 17.70 -12.07
C SER A 369 8.28 16.63 -11.64
N SER A 370 6.98 16.93 -11.72
CA SER A 370 5.92 15.99 -11.32
C SER A 370 5.87 14.75 -12.23
N GLU A 371 6.15 14.91 -13.53
CA GLU A 371 6.22 13.79 -14.48
C GLU A 371 7.40 12.87 -14.19
N GLN A 372 8.44 13.41 -13.55
CA GLN A 372 9.67 12.72 -13.19
C GLN A 372 9.57 12.02 -11.82
N LEU A 373 8.45 12.13 -11.10
CA LEU A 373 8.29 11.50 -9.80
C LEU A 373 8.37 9.97 -9.91
N GLU A 374 9.39 9.35 -9.31
CA GLU A 374 9.53 7.89 -9.30
C GLU A 374 8.99 7.28 -8.01
N GLU A 375 9.32 7.91 -6.88
CA GLU A 375 9.06 7.36 -5.55
C GLU A 375 8.85 8.46 -4.51
N VAL A 376 7.81 8.31 -3.66
CA VAL A 376 7.57 9.12 -2.47
C VAL A 376 7.59 8.22 -1.24
N THR A 377 8.13 8.70 -0.11
CA THR A 377 7.90 8.09 1.21
C THR A 377 7.10 9.03 2.07
N LEU A 378 6.00 8.52 2.65
CA LEU A 378 5.12 9.22 3.58
C LEU A 378 5.30 8.63 4.98
N ALA A 379 5.17 9.46 6.01
CA ALA A 379 5.07 9.07 7.41
C ALA A 379 3.67 9.40 7.92
N TRP A 380 2.98 8.39 8.43
CA TRP A 380 1.59 8.42 8.88
C TRP A 380 1.55 8.37 10.40
N PHE A 381 0.67 9.14 11.04
CA PHE A 381 0.58 9.21 12.50
C PHE A 381 -0.03 7.93 13.09
N ASP A 382 0.71 7.27 13.97
CA ASP A 382 0.35 5.98 14.54
C ASP A 382 -0.99 5.99 15.29
N THR A 383 -1.40 7.15 15.80
CA THR A 383 -2.67 7.36 16.52
C THR A 383 -3.91 7.09 15.68
N ASP A 384 -3.81 7.21 14.35
CA ASP A 384 -4.93 6.92 13.45
C ASP A 384 -5.21 5.41 13.32
N PHE A 385 -4.28 4.54 13.77
CA PHE A 385 -4.38 3.09 13.57
C PHE A 385 -4.06 2.23 14.80
N PHE A 386 -3.41 2.79 15.83
CA PHE A 386 -3.05 2.08 17.06
C PHE A 386 -3.53 2.86 18.30
N GLU A 387 -4.38 2.24 19.11
CA GLU A 387 -5.01 2.88 20.28
C GLU A 387 -4.03 3.31 21.37
N ASN A 388 -2.84 2.69 21.43
CA ASN A 388 -1.82 2.93 22.48
C ASN A 388 -0.56 3.63 21.95
N SER A 389 -0.57 4.20 20.75
CA SER A 389 0.59 4.93 20.22
C SER A 389 0.69 6.34 20.79
N LYS A 390 1.91 6.88 20.87
CA LYS A 390 2.11 8.28 21.22
C LYS A 390 1.75 9.17 20.03
N ASP A 391 1.26 10.37 20.30
CA ASP A 391 0.80 11.33 19.28
C ASP A 391 1.81 11.60 18.14
N LEU A 392 3.11 11.51 18.43
CA LEU A 392 4.19 11.80 17.46
C LEU A 392 4.83 10.56 16.84
N ASP A 393 4.35 9.36 17.20
CA ASP A 393 4.82 8.11 16.61
C ASP A 393 4.29 7.97 15.19
N VAL A 394 5.11 7.39 14.31
CA VAL A 394 4.81 7.32 12.89
C VAL A 394 5.26 6.01 12.24
N SER A 395 4.40 5.54 11.33
CA SER A 395 4.63 4.43 10.42
C SER A 395 4.89 4.95 9.01
N GLN A 396 5.81 4.31 8.27
CA GLN A 396 6.17 4.77 6.93
C GLN A 396 5.63 3.88 5.82
N THR A 397 5.25 4.52 4.73
CA THR A 397 4.96 3.87 3.46
C THR A 397 5.76 4.50 2.33
N THR A 398 6.04 3.71 1.30
CA THR A 398 6.69 4.18 0.08
C THR A 398 5.78 3.91 -1.12
N ILE A 399 5.46 4.96 -1.85
CA ILE A 399 4.67 4.93 -3.08
C ILE A 399 5.64 4.97 -4.26
N SER A 400 5.63 3.94 -5.11
CA SER A 400 6.37 3.89 -6.37
C SER A 400 5.39 3.89 -7.54
N ILE A 401 5.58 4.79 -8.50
CA ILE A 401 4.69 4.92 -9.66
C ILE A 401 5.52 4.85 -10.93
N ASN A 402 5.23 3.90 -11.81
CA ASN A 402 5.90 3.76 -13.09
C ASN A 402 4.97 3.11 -14.14
N LYS A 403 5.47 3.01 -15.37
CA LYS A 403 4.76 2.39 -16.52
C LYS A 403 4.29 0.96 -16.28
N LYS A 404 4.80 0.25 -15.27
CA LYS A 404 4.48 -1.15 -14.96
C LYS A 404 3.54 -1.31 -13.76
N CYS A 405 3.58 -0.41 -12.78
CA CYS A 405 2.79 -0.54 -11.55
C CYS A 405 2.65 0.78 -10.76
N PHE A 406 1.57 0.87 -9.99
CA PHE A 406 1.44 1.68 -8.79
C PHE A 406 1.62 0.76 -7.60
N LEU A 407 2.59 1.04 -6.74
CA LEU A 407 2.91 0.19 -5.60
C LEU A 407 3.02 1.04 -4.33
N VAL A 408 2.26 0.68 -3.31
CA VAL A 408 2.44 1.14 -1.94
C VAL A 408 3.16 0.06 -1.13
N THR A 409 4.31 0.39 -0.57
CA THR A 409 5.12 -0.51 0.27
C THR A 409 5.05 -0.08 1.72
N MET A 410 4.46 -0.89 2.59
CA MET A 410 4.39 -0.70 4.04
C MET A 410 5.73 -1.07 4.69
N LYS A 411 6.45 -0.10 5.25
CA LYS A 411 7.76 -0.34 5.89
C LYS A 411 7.67 -0.87 7.32
N ASN A 412 6.55 -0.63 8.01
CA ASN A 412 6.36 -1.14 9.36
C ASN A 412 6.16 -2.66 9.31
N THR A 413 7.19 -3.47 9.56
CA THR A 413 7.09 -4.93 9.46
C THR A 413 6.45 -5.61 10.67
N VAL A 414 6.32 -4.92 11.80
CA VAL A 414 5.95 -5.53 13.09
C VAL A 414 4.47 -5.29 13.43
N ASN A 415 3.92 -4.11 13.12
CA ASN A 415 2.57 -3.73 13.52
C ASN A 415 1.63 -3.50 12.32
N LYS A 416 1.68 -4.33 11.27
CA LYS A 416 0.70 -4.18 10.18
C LYS A 416 -0.63 -4.72 10.61
N ASN A 417 -1.66 -3.93 10.40
CA ASN A 417 -3.03 -4.32 10.65
C ASN A 417 -3.95 -3.83 9.53
N ARG A 418 -5.19 -4.32 9.58
CA ARG A 418 -6.24 -3.94 8.65
C ARG A 418 -6.52 -2.44 8.67
N ARG A 419 -6.66 -1.84 9.86
CA ARG A 419 -6.96 -0.40 10.03
C ARG A 419 -5.94 0.50 9.30
N MET A 420 -4.65 0.27 9.51
CA MET A 420 -3.57 1.00 8.84
C MET A 420 -3.63 0.83 7.32
N THR A 421 -3.79 -0.41 6.85
CA THR A 421 -3.78 -0.71 5.41
C THR A 421 -4.98 -0.09 4.70
N ASP A 422 -6.19 -0.26 5.27
CA ASP A 422 -7.43 0.32 4.74
C ASP A 422 -7.36 1.85 4.74
N TYR A 423 -6.84 2.47 5.81
CA TYR A 423 -6.72 3.92 5.93
C TYR A 423 -5.75 4.50 4.88
N VAL A 424 -4.56 3.91 4.75
CA VAL A 424 -3.57 4.31 3.75
C VAL A 424 -4.14 4.11 2.35
N GLU A 425 -4.73 2.95 2.06
CA GLU A 425 -5.32 2.66 0.75
C GLU A 425 -6.40 3.66 0.39
N LYS A 426 -7.37 3.88 1.29
CA LYS A 426 -8.46 4.84 1.07
C LYS A 426 -7.93 6.25 0.83
N THR A 427 -6.96 6.70 1.63
CA THR A 427 -6.36 8.03 1.47
C THR A 427 -5.69 8.18 0.12
N ILE A 428 -4.89 7.18 -0.31
CA ILE A 428 -4.21 7.24 -1.60
C ILE A 428 -5.21 7.12 -2.76
N ARG A 429 -6.22 6.25 -2.68
CA ARG A 429 -7.26 6.14 -3.70
C ARG A 429 -8.05 7.43 -3.88
N ASN A 430 -8.32 8.17 -2.81
CA ASN A 430 -8.98 9.47 -2.89
C ASN A 430 -8.13 10.55 -3.59
N VAL A 431 -6.80 10.36 -3.64
CA VAL A 431 -5.88 11.25 -4.36
C VAL A 431 -5.85 10.91 -5.86
N LEU A 432 -6.05 9.64 -6.22
CA LEU A 432 -6.02 9.15 -7.61
C LEU A 432 -7.34 9.42 -8.33
#